data_AF-A0A6F8PVK4-F1
#
_entry.id   AF-A0A6F8PVK4-F1
#
_cell.length_a   1.000
_cell.length_b   1.000
_cell.length_c   1.000
_cell.angle_alpha   90.00
_cell.angle_beta   90.00
_cell.angle_gamma   90.00
#
_symmetry.space_group_name_H-M   'P 1'
#
loop_
_entity.id
_entity.type
_entity.pdbx_description
1 polymer ?
#
loop_
_entity_poly.entity_id
_entity_poly.type
_entity_poly.pdbx_seq_one_letter_code
_entity_poly.pdbx_strand_id
1 'polypeptide(L)' 'MSSKVKYSAILLAIYTVLYFGVALMVSASFKDVAATVVAGLPLAIWGGLLVIISGVVITRLYLKKMDSEESN' A
#
# COMPACT_ATOMS: atom_id res chain seq x y z
N MET A 1 7.96 18.35 15.31
CA MET A 1 7.61 16.97 14.92
C MET A 1 8.89 16.20 14.66
N SER A 2 9.16 15.14 15.44
CA SER A 2 10.39 14.32 15.36
C SER A 2 10.58 13.71 13.95
N SER A 3 11.83 13.45 13.53
CA SER A 3 12.14 12.85 12.22
C SER A 3 11.38 11.53 12.00
N LYS A 4 11.28 10.71 13.05
CA LYS A 4 10.53 9.46 13.08
C LYS A 4 9.05 9.67 12.75
N VAL A 5 8.43 10.66 13.38
CA VAL A 5 7.00 10.98 13.17
C VAL A 5 6.76 11.50 11.75
N LYS A 6 7.66 12.35 11.21
CA LYS A 6 7.57 12.81 9.82
C LYS A 6 7.69 11.65 8.82
N TYR A 7 8.61 10.73 9.06
CA TYR A 7 8.80 9.56 8.20
C TYR A 7 7.58 8.63 8.24
N SER A 8 7.09 8.28 9.44
CA SER A 8 5.85 7.48 9.59
C SER A 8 4.66 8.14 8.92
N ALA A 9 4.50 9.46 9.03
CA ALA A 9 3.39 10.18 8.40
C ALA A 9 3.44 10.11 6.87
N ILE A 10 4.64 10.19 6.27
CA ILE A 10 4.81 10.05 4.82
C ILE A 10 4.50 8.62 4.37
N LEU A 11 5.01 7.60 5.07
CA LEU A 11 4.72 6.20 4.75
C LEU A 11 3.22 5.89 4.87
N LEU A 12 2.57 6.43 5.91
CA LEU A 12 1.13 6.31 6.09
C LEU A 12 0.38 6.97 4.94
N ALA A 13 0.72 8.20 4.55
CA ALA A 13 0.07 8.89 3.45
C ALA A 13 0.17 8.11 2.13
N ILE A 14 1.36 7.57 1.83
CA ILE A 14 1.57 6.74 0.63
C ILE A 14 0.70 5.48 0.69
N TYR A 15 0.69 4.78 1.82
CA TYR A 15 -0.14 3.58 1.99
C TYR A 15 -1.64 3.89 1.85
N THR A 16 -2.09 4.99 2.44
CA THR A 16 -3.49 5.44 2.37
C THR A 16 -3.91 5.70 0.93
N VAL A 17 -3.12 6.46 0.16
CA VAL A 17 -3.44 6.73 -1.26
C VAL A 17 -3.49 5.44 -2.07
N LEU A 18 -2.56 4.53 -1.83
CA LEU A 18 -2.48 3.24 -2.54
C LEU A 18 -3.68 2.34 -2.19
N TYR A 19 -3.98 2.20 -0.90
CA TYR A 19 -5.13 1.45 -0.40
C TYR A 19 -6.45 1.99 -0.96
N PHE A 20 -6.68 3.30 -0.84
CA PHE A 20 -7.91 3.92 -1.34
C PHE A 20 -7.99 3.90 -2.86
N GLY A 21 -6.88 4.05 -3.58
CA GLY A 21 -6.86 3.94 -5.04
C GLY A 21 -7.33 2.57 -5.51
N VAL A 22 -6.84 1.50 -4.87
CA VAL A 22 -7.31 0.14 -5.16
C VAL A 22 -8.76 -0.07 -4.72
N ALA A 23 -9.15 0.44 -3.55
CA ALA A 23 -10.53 0.34 -3.09
C ALA A 23 -11.54 1.04 -4.02
N LEU A 24 -11.18 2.21 -4.55
CA LEU A 24 -11.98 2.94 -5.53
C LEU A 24 -12.08 2.17 -6.86
N MET A 25 -11.00 1.56 -7.32
CA MET A 25 -11.02 0.71 -8.51
C MET A 25 -11.89 -0.54 -8.35
N VAL A 26 -12.02 -1.07 -7.12
CA VAL A 26 -12.90 -2.21 -6.81
C VAL A 26 -14.33 -1.75 -6.43
N SER A 27 -14.59 -0.45 -6.37
CA SER A 27 -15.91 0.08 -6.03
C SER A 27 -16.96 -0.27 -7.09
N ALA A 28 -18.24 -0.20 -6.70
CA ALA A 28 -19.37 -0.56 -7.56
C ALA A 28 -19.36 0.18 -8.90
N SER A 29 -18.89 1.43 -8.94
CA SER A 29 -18.79 2.24 -10.14
C SER A 29 -17.80 1.71 -11.18
N PHE A 30 -16.82 0.90 -10.75
CA PHE A 30 -15.77 0.33 -11.59
C PHE A 30 -15.83 -1.20 -11.62
N LYS A 31 -17.00 -1.79 -11.36
CA LYS A 31 -17.19 -3.24 -11.31
C LYS A 31 -16.65 -3.98 -12.54
N ASP A 32 -16.80 -3.41 -13.73
CA ASP A 32 -16.31 -4.01 -14.98
C ASP A 32 -14.77 -3.98 -15.07
N VAL A 33 -14.14 -2.92 -14.58
CA VAL A 33 -12.68 -2.82 -14.47
C VAL A 33 -12.15 -3.81 -13.43
N ALA A 34 -12.82 -3.90 -12.28
CA ALA A 34 -12.48 -4.81 -11.19
C ALA A 34 -12.61 -6.29 -11.61
N ALA A 35 -13.61 -6.61 -12.44
CA ALA A 35 -13.87 -7.94 -12.97
C ALA A 35 -13.00 -8.30 -14.19
N THR A 36 -12.21 -7.36 -14.72
CA THR A 36 -11.33 -7.61 -15.86
C THR A 36 -10.34 -8.73 -15.52
N VAL A 37 -10.32 -9.79 -16.32
CA VAL A 37 -9.49 -10.96 -16.05
C VAL A 37 -8.06 -10.69 -16.52
N VAL A 38 -7.11 -10.74 -15.59
CA VAL A 38 -5.67 -10.64 -15.84
C VAL A 38 -5.01 -11.91 -15.34
N ALA A 39 -4.28 -12.61 -16.22
CA ALA A 39 -3.58 -13.86 -15.89
C ALA A 39 -4.48 -14.91 -15.19
N GLY A 40 -5.76 -14.99 -15.57
CA GLY A 40 -6.74 -15.97 -15.05
C GLY A 40 -7.49 -15.54 -13.79
N LEU A 41 -7.20 -14.36 -13.21
CA LEU A 41 -7.89 -13.85 -12.02
C LEU A 41 -8.43 -12.41 -12.26
N PRO A 42 -9.56 -12.03 -11.62
CA PRO A 42 -10.05 -10.65 -11.66
C PRO A 42 -9.01 -9.64 -11.17
N LEU A 43 -8.96 -8.48 -11.81
CA LEU A 43 -8.06 -7.36 -11.50
C LEU A 43 -8.20 -6.90 -10.05
N ALA A 44 -9.39 -7.04 -9.45
CA ALA A 44 -9.63 -6.80 -8.03
C ALA A 44 -8.73 -7.64 -7.11
N ILE A 45 -8.49 -8.90 -7.46
CA ILE A 45 -7.64 -9.80 -6.66
C ILE A 45 -6.19 -9.33 -6.73
N TRP A 46 -5.71 -8.95 -7.93
CA TRP A 46 -4.39 -8.37 -8.12
C TRP A 46 -4.21 -7.05 -7.36
N GLY A 47 -5.23 -6.19 -7.38
CA GLY A 47 -5.26 -4.96 -6.60
C GLY A 47 -5.11 -5.22 -5.11
N GLY A 48 -5.91 -6.15 -4.56
CA GLY A 48 -5.80 -6.55 -3.15
C GLY A 48 -4.43 -7.13 -2.79
N LEU A 49 -3.86 -7.95 -3.68
CA LEU A 49 -2.55 -8.56 -3.49
C LEU A 49 -1.43 -7.50 -3.50
N LEU A 50 -1.55 -6.49 -4.37
CA LEU A 50 -0.63 -5.34 -4.43
C LEU A 50 -0.65 -4.55 -3.10
N VAL A 51 -1.85 -4.27 -2.56
CA VAL A 51 -2.00 -3.60 -1.25
C VAL A 51 -1.29 -4.36 -0.13
N ILE A 52 -1.46 -5.68 -0.08
CA ILE A 52 -0.83 -6.53 0.95
C ILE A 52 0.70 -6.47 0.83
N ILE A 53 1.24 -6.65 -0.38
CA ILE A 53 2.69 -6.57 -0.63
C ILE A 53 3.22 -5.20 -0.24
N SER A 54 2.55 -4.12 -0.67
CA SER A 54 2.92 -2.76 -0.30
C SER A 54 2.94 -2.55 1.21
N GLY A 55 1.96 -3.08 1.95
CA GLY A 55 1.94 -3.03 3.41
C GLY A 55 3.19 -3.67 4.02
N VAL A 56 3.55 -4.89 3.59
CA VAL A 56 4.75 -5.59 4.06
C VAL A 56 6.03 -4.80 3.75
N VAL A 57 6.14 -4.25 2.54
CA VAL A 57 7.31 -3.46 2.12
C VAL A 57 7.44 -2.18 2.96
N ILE A 58 6.34 -1.47 3.19
CA ILE A 58 6.30 -0.26 4.00
C ILE A 58 6.69 -0.57 5.44
N THR A 59 6.19 -1.65 6.03
CA THR A 59 6.61 -2.11 7.36
C THR A 59 8.12 -2.43 7.39
N ARG A 60 8.65 -3.12 6.37
CA ARG A 60 10.08 -3.42 6.28
C ARG A 60 10.94 -2.15 6.19
N LEU A 61 10.51 -1.17 5.38
CA LEU A 61 11.20 0.11 5.25
C LEU A 61 11.18 0.90 6.56
N TYR A 62 10.04 0.89 7.25
CA TYR A 62 9.89 1.51 8.56
C TYR A 62 10.85 0.91 9.60
N LEU A 63 10.87 -0.42 9.72
CA LEU A 63 11.76 -1.11 10.66
C LEU A 63 13.24 -0.86 10.33
N LYS A 64 13.62 -0.92 9.04
CA LYS A 64 14.99 -0.64 8.60
C LYS A 64 15.42 0.80 8.90
N LYS A 65 14.51 1.77 8.72
CA LYS A 65 14.77 3.18 9.06
C LYS A 65 15.00 3.35 10.56
N MET A 66 14.19 2.71 11.40
CA MET A 66 14.36 2.76 12.86
C MET A 66 15.68 2.15 13.31
N ASP A 67 16.04 0.99 12.79
CA ASP A 67 17.31 0.30 13.07
C ASP A 67 18.52 1.18 12.69
N SER A 68 18.47 1.83 11.52
CA SER A 68 19.52 2.76 11.09
C SER A 68 19.66 4.03 11.95
N GLU A 69 18.58 4.44 12.62
CA GLU A 69 18.57 5.60 13.53
C GLU A 69 18.95 5.23 14.98
N GLU A 70 18.98 3.94 15.34
CA GLU A 70 19.50 3.45 16.63
C GLU A 70 20.98 3.05 16.56
N SER A 71 21.48 2.70 15.38
CA SER A 71 22.89 2.33 15.13
C SER A 71 23.84 3.53 14.96
N ASN A 72 23.34 4.79 14.99
CA ASN A 72 24.14 6.02 14.98
C ASN A 72 23.92 6.82 16.25
#